data_AF-A0AA38RUK2-F1
#
_entry.id   AF-A0AA38RUK2-F1
#
_cell.length_a   1.000
_cell.length_b   1.000
_cell.length_c   1.000
_cell.angle_alpha   90.00
_cell.angle_beta   90.00
_cell.angle_gamma   90.00
#
_symmetry.space_group_name_H-M   'P 1'
#
loop_
_entity.id
_entity.type
_entity.pdbx_description
1 polymer ?
#
loop_
_entity_poly.entity_id
_entity_poly.type
_entity_poly.pdbx_seq_one_letter_code
_entity_poly.pdbx_strand_id
1 'polypeptide(L)'
;MVGRVAIGLSALLGSAVAVPFVSKAATTVTSQPPFTPSVVPQQNVTSHGPYDGPSPTTTGALSTSIVPSMPPQVPLNPEALSYPADGKLHGPQPMPYTPSGGIGFNGSNPIYKVQSDFDYQSLALALFHEWIELDLFHYGLATFSDEEFDAYGIGPEERHLLQHMADQEIGHATVLSNMLGPSAPKQCTYNYPFKNVAEYIDFNQKLTRWAEAGVYGFLGHLNSQPAAQLLLQSITIEARQQMIFRQFEGQFPMPEWHTVGIPQSWAWTFLAPYISSCPANQTRLVWQNYPALKILNQPNAARINGSDVWNETATPNSGANSLSIQGIPSKELCVNATNPLQDCKAAIANNRTNPLSYPGRQVFLSWDEPGKAVGPNNSYITSTNVAVPKFALWVSQLNATYTPLLNVSVASRTAYTIQPNVSTWEGDYMINGTTFLALTDADLYVTPYNLSLVNPHVHSLAVYQAG
;
A
#
# COMPACT_ATOMS: atom_id res chain seq x y z
N MET A 1 -9.41 82.36 -71.38
CA MET A 1 -8.13 83.07 -71.56
C MET A 1 -7.19 82.57 -70.46
N VAL A 2 -6.01 82.09 -70.85
CA VAL A 2 -4.88 81.61 -70.02
C VAL A 2 -5.18 80.32 -69.21
N GLY A 3 -4.52 79.17 -69.36
CA GLY A 3 -3.37 78.76 -70.17
C GLY A 3 -2.42 77.89 -69.33
N ARG A 4 -2.18 76.64 -69.80
CA ARG A 4 -0.93 75.84 -69.64
C ARG A 4 -0.60 75.36 -68.20
N VAL A 5 0.02 74.20 -67.94
CA VAL A 5 0.71 73.18 -68.73
C VAL A 5 0.82 71.91 -67.86
N ALA A 6 0.83 70.75 -68.50
CA ALA A 6 1.13 69.46 -67.89
C ALA A 6 2.64 69.27 -67.72
N ILE A 7 3.08 68.73 -66.57
CA ILE A 7 4.36 68.02 -66.45
C ILE A 7 4.07 66.72 -65.71
N GLY A 8 4.20 65.61 -66.44
CA GLY A 8 4.17 64.27 -65.87
C GLY A 8 5.46 63.96 -65.11
N LEU A 9 5.31 63.25 -63.99
CA LEU A 9 6.39 62.52 -63.35
C LEU A 9 5.94 61.08 -63.20
N SER A 10 6.42 60.23 -64.10
CA SER A 10 6.25 58.77 -64.03
C SER A 10 7.31 58.16 -63.11
N ALA A 11 6.83 57.29 -62.23
CA ALA A 11 7.46 56.09 -61.67
C ALA A 11 8.79 56.20 -60.88
N LEU A 12 8.67 55.96 -59.57
CA LEU A 12 9.57 55.07 -58.82
C LEU A 12 8.71 54.31 -57.81
N LEU A 13 7.99 53.29 -58.29
CA LEU A 13 7.42 52.25 -57.44
C LEU A 13 8.59 51.40 -56.94
N GLY A 14 9.20 51.82 -55.84
CA GLY A 14 10.11 50.97 -55.08
C GLY A 14 9.30 49.81 -54.50
N SER A 15 9.53 48.60 -54.98
CA SER A 15 8.99 47.38 -54.40
C SER A 15 9.49 47.25 -52.96
N ALA A 16 8.68 47.63 -51.98
CA ALA A 16 8.93 47.31 -50.59
C ALA A 16 8.69 45.80 -50.42
N VAL A 17 9.76 45.01 -50.52
CA VAL A 17 9.73 43.60 -50.13
C VAL A 17 9.68 43.59 -48.60
N ALA A 18 8.47 43.45 -48.04
CA ALA A 18 8.32 43.08 -46.65
C ALA A 18 8.92 41.68 -46.49
N VAL A 19 10.13 41.60 -45.91
CA VAL A 19 10.69 40.31 -45.50
C VAL A 19 9.73 39.78 -44.43
N PRO A 20 9.07 38.62 -44.61
CA PRO A 20 8.25 38.05 -43.58
C PRO A 20 9.16 37.70 -42.39
N PHE A 21 9.08 38.49 -41.32
CA PHE A 21 9.67 38.11 -40.05
C PHE A 21 8.82 36.98 -39.48
N VAL A 22 9.22 35.74 -39.76
CA VAL A 22 8.66 34.58 -39.09
C VAL A 22 9.27 34.56 -37.68
N SER A 23 8.59 35.15 -36.70
CA SER A 23 8.95 34.90 -35.31
C SER A 23 8.65 33.42 -35.03
N LYS A 24 9.67 32.57 -34.91
CA LYS A 24 9.45 31.25 -34.31
C LYS A 24 9.04 31.49 -32.86
N ALA A 25 7.87 30.99 -32.46
CA ALA A 25 7.48 31.03 -31.06
C ALA A 25 8.57 30.37 -30.22
N ALA A 26 9.15 31.10 -29.27
CA ALA A 26 10.00 30.52 -28.26
C ALA A 26 9.09 29.74 -27.30
N THR A 27 8.87 28.46 -27.59
CA THR A 27 8.05 27.55 -26.77
C THR A 27 8.79 27.05 -25.53
N THR A 28 10.11 27.28 -25.46
CA THR A 28 10.96 26.79 -24.39
C THR A 28 11.68 27.96 -23.74
N VAL A 29 11.30 28.25 -22.50
CA VAL A 29 11.96 29.25 -21.66
C VAL A 29 12.53 28.51 -20.46
N THR A 30 13.85 28.57 -20.29
CA THR A 30 14.52 27.95 -19.14
C THR A 30 14.61 28.98 -18.02
N SER A 31 14.10 28.63 -16.84
CA SER A 31 14.33 29.39 -15.61
C SER A 31 14.93 28.47 -14.55
N GLN A 32 15.86 29.00 -13.75
CA GLN A 32 16.39 28.25 -12.62
C GLN A 32 15.34 28.25 -11.51
N PRO A 33 15.03 27.10 -10.89
CA PRO A 33 14.09 27.07 -9.78
C PRO A 33 14.66 27.89 -8.61
N PRO A 34 13.83 28.70 -7.94
CA PRO A 34 14.28 29.50 -6.80
C PRO A 34 14.72 28.64 -5.61
N PHE A 35 14.22 27.40 -5.51
CA PHE A 35 14.58 26.43 -4.50
C PHE A 35 14.32 25.00 -5.02
N THR A 36 15.22 24.08 -4.70
CA THR A 36 15.03 22.65 -4.91
C THR A 36 15.20 21.95 -3.56
N PRO A 37 14.17 21.28 -3.03
CA PRO A 37 14.29 20.56 -1.76
C PRO A 37 15.32 19.44 -1.91
N SER A 38 16.19 19.30 -0.91
CA SER A 38 17.15 18.20 -0.86
C SER A 38 16.43 16.91 -0.48
N VAL A 39 16.76 15.82 -1.19
CA VAL A 39 16.34 14.47 -0.82
C VAL A 39 17.06 14.03 0.45
N VAL A 40 16.41 13.18 1.25
CA VAL A 40 17.07 12.61 2.43
C VAL A 40 18.15 11.60 2.04
N PRO A 41 19.21 11.45 2.84
CA PRO A 41 20.23 10.42 2.59
C PRO A 41 19.61 9.02 2.64
N GLN A 42 19.78 8.25 1.57
CA GLN A 42 19.51 6.83 1.51
C GLN A 42 20.80 6.01 1.63
N GLN A 43 20.68 4.73 1.98
CA GLN A 43 21.79 3.80 2.04
C GLN A 43 21.56 2.67 1.05
N ASN A 44 22.61 2.27 0.35
CA ASN A 44 22.59 1.01 -0.39
C ASN A 44 22.72 -0.12 0.63
N VAL A 45 21.63 -0.85 0.89
CA VAL A 45 21.68 -2.02 1.77
C VAL A 45 22.49 -3.11 1.06
N THR A 46 23.62 -3.48 1.64
CA THR A 46 24.55 -4.43 1.03
C THR A 46 24.39 -5.87 1.53
N SER A 47 23.53 -6.09 2.51
CA SER A 47 23.29 -7.41 3.10
C SER A 47 21.82 -7.65 3.40
N HIS A 48 21.32 -8.78 2.93
CA HIS A 48 19.98 -9.28 3.23
C HIS A 48 20.09 -10.64 3.92
N GLY A 49 19.15 -10.92 4.82
CA GLY A 49 19.16 -12.17 5.58
C GLY A 49 18.64 -11.98 7.00
N PRO A 50 18.35 -13.08 7.72
CA PRO A 50 17.82 -13.00 9.06
C PRO A 50 18.81 -12.33 10.02
N TYR A 51 18.30 -11.71 11.07
CA TYR A 51 19.13 -11.15 12.14
C TYR A 51 19.92 -12.25 12.86
N ASP A 52 21.24 -12.11 12.90
CA ASP A 52 22.20 -13.04 13.53
C ASP A 52 22.92 -12.44 14.76
N GLY A 53 22.52 -11.25 15.18
CA GLY A 53 23.09 -10.56 16.34
C GLY A 53 22.65 -11.14 17.70
N PRO A 54 23.12 -10.53 18.81
CA PRO A 54 22.81 -11.01 20.15
C PRO A 54 21.30 -11.01 20.43
N SER A 55 20.88 -11.82 21.41
CA SER A 55 19.48 -11.83 21.85
C SER A 55 19.02 -10.42 22.24
N PRO A 56 17.77 -10.04 21.91
CA PRO A 56 17.26 -8.71 22.21
C PRO A 56 17.33 -8.42 23.71
N THR A 57 17.83 -7.25 24.07
CA THR A 57 17.85 -6.77 25.46
C THR A 57 16.56 -6.07 25.86
N THR A 58 15.70 -5.74 24.88
CA THR A 58 14.38 -5.13 25.08
C THR A 58 13.39 -5.85 24.16
N THR A 59 12.25 -6.26 24.72
CA THR A 59 11.22 -7.06 24.04
C THR A 59 9.83 -6.42 24.15
N GLY A 60 9.03 -6.50 23.08
CA GLY A 60 7.62 -6.04 23.05
C GLY A 60 7.48 -4.53 22.80
N ALA A 61 6.38 -4.07 22.21
CA ALA A 61 6.22 -2.68 21.75
C ALA A 61 6.41 -1.61 22.85
N LEU A 62 6.74 -0.37 22.45
CA LEU A 62 6.82 0.74 23.39
C LEU A 62 5.42 1.01 24.00
N SER A 63 5.35 1.18 25.32
CA SER A 63 4.07 1.42 26.01
C SER A 63 4.21 2.42 27.17
N THR A 64 3.10 3.08 27.49
CA THR A 64 2.91 3.95 28.65
C THR A 64 1.63 3.54 29.37
N SER A 65 1.09 4.37 30.28
CA SER A 65 -0.19 4.09 30.95
C SER A 65 -1.30 3.82 29.94
N ILE A 66 -1.88 2.61 29.99
CA ILE A 66 -2.96 2.19 29.10
C ILE A 66 -4.26 2.86 29.54
N VAL A 67 -4.85 3.64 28.64
CA VAL A 67 -6.20 4.21 28.78
C VAL A 67 -7.13 3.57 27.75
N PRO A 68 -8.45 3.49 28.01
CA PRO A 68 -9.42 2.98 27.03
C PRO A 68 -9.27 3.70 25.68
N SER A 69 -9.16 2.94 24.59
CA SER A 69 -8.81 3.47 23.26
C SER A 69 -9.85 4.41 22.66
N MET A 70 -11.11 4.30 23.10
CA MET A 70 -12.20 5.23 22.79
C MET A 70 -13.17 5.29 23.98
N PRO A 71 -13.79 6.45 24.26
CA PRO A 71 -14.98 6.46 25.10
C PRO A 71 -16.06 5.53 24.51
N PRO A 72 -16.95 4.95 25.34
CA PRO A 72 -18.08 4.14 24.84
C PRO A 72 -18.83 4.92 23.76
N GLN A 73 -19.39 4.22 22.75
CA GLN A 73 -20.11 4.80 21.61
C GLN A 73 -20.88 6.06 22.03
N VAL A 74 -20.33 7.22 21.69
CA VAL A 74 -20.98 8.49 21.96
C VAL A 74 -22.24 8.51 21.08
N PRO A 75 -23.42 8.90 21.59
CA PRO A 75 -24.59 9.09 20.76
C PRO A 75 -24.24 9.94 19.54
N LEU A 76 -24.80 9.61 18.37
CA LEU A 76 -24.63 10.40 17.15
C LEU A 76 -24.82 11.88 17.48
N ASN A 77 -23.83 12.72 17.17
CA ASN A 77 -23.98 14.15 17.33
C ASN A 77 -25.12 14.61 16.40
N PRO A 78 -26.26 15.11 16.91
CA PRO A 78 -27.36 15.53 16.06
C PRO A 78 -26.97 16.65 15.08
N GLU A 79 -25.97 17.45 15.44
CA GLU A 79 -25.42 18.50 14.58
C GLU A 79 -24.65 17.92 13.38
N ALA A 80 -24.05 16.73 13.51
CA ALA A 80 -23.37 16.07 12.39
C ALA A 80 -24.35 15.65 11.27
N LEU A 81 -25.64 15.53 11.59
CA LEU A 81 -26.71 15.25 10.63
C LEU A 81 -27.47 16.51 10.18
N SER A 82 -27.07 17.69 10.68
CA SER A 82 -27.78 18.95 10.41
C SER A 82 -27.50 19.52 9.02
N TYR A 83 -26.39 19.14 8.39
CA TYR A 83 -26.07 19.59 7.04
C TYR A 83 -26.97 18.88 6.02
N PRO A 84 -27.81 19.61 5.25
CA PRO A 84 -28.87 19.00 4.44
C PRO A 84 -28.37 18.30 3.16
N ALA A 85 -27.11 18.51 2.76
CA ALA A 85 -26.50 17.92 1.56
C ALA A 85 -27.33 18.11 0.26
N ASP A 86 -28.06 19.22 0.13
CA ASP A 86 -28.96 19.52 -1.01
C ASP A 86 -28.25 20.19 -2.20
N GLY A 87 -26.92 20.21 -2.19
CA GLY A 87 -26.08 20.87 -3.20
C GLY A 87 -26.10 22.40 -3.15
N LYS A 88 -26.74 23.03 -2.16
CA LYS A 88 -26.77 24.49 -1.99
C LYS A 88 -25.74 24.96 -0.96
N LEU A 89 -25.38 26.23 -1.06
CA LEU A 89 -24.53 26.90 -0.07
C LEU A 89 -25.37 27.34 1.13
N HIS A 90 -25.02 26.87 2.32
CA HIS A 90 -25.69 27.21 3.58
C HIS A 90 -24.85 28.13 4.50
N GLY A 91 -23.63 28.47 4.08
CA GLY A 91 -22.70 29.33 4.83
C GLY A 91 -22.30 30.60 4.05
N PRO A 92 -21.84 31.65 4.74
CA PRO A 92 -21.35 32.87 4.10
C PRO A 92 -20.10 32.58 3.26
N GLN A 93 -20.03 33.19 2.08
CA GLN A 93 -18.86 33.11 1.21
C GLN A 93 -17.87 34.24 1.56
N PRO A 94 -16.61 33.93 1.92
CA PRO A 94 -15.63 34.97 2.22
C PRO A 94 -15.21 35.78 0.99
N MET A 95 -15.33 35.22 -0.22
CA MET A 95 -15.08 35.87 -1.52
C MET A 95 -15.95 35.24 -2.62
N PRO A 96 -16.14 35.90 -3.78
CA PRO A 96 -16.83 35.30 -4.92
C PRO A 96 -16.27 33.92 -5.26
N TYR A 97 -17.17 32.96 -5.50
CA TYR A 97 -16.84 31.57 -5.84
C TYR A 97 -16.03 30.81 -4.77
N THR A 98 -15.95 31.33 -3.54
CA THR A 98 -15.21 30.72 -2.44
C THR A 98 -16.20 30.20 -1.37
N PRO A 99 -16.26 28.89 -1.10
CA PRO A 99 -17.05 28.34 0.01
C PRO A 99 -16.57 28.86 1.37
N SER A 100 -17.34 28.64 2.43
CA SER A 100 -17.01 29.08 3.80
C SER A 100 -15.74 28.45 4.40
N GLY A 101 -15.08 27.53 3.69
CA GLY A 101 -13.91 26.78 4.15
C GLY A 101 -14.27 25.52 4.94
N GLY A 102 -13.23 24.81 5.39
CA GLY A 102 -13.33 23.62 6.24
C GLY A 102 -12.30 23.65 7.38
N ILE A 103 -12.08 22.50 8.02
CA ILE A 103 -11.06 22.37 9.07
C ILE A 103 -9.69 22.82 8.53
N GLY A 104 -9.02 23.73 9.24
CA GLY A 104 -7.72 24.28 8.85
C GLY A 104 -7.75 25.48 7.87
N PHE A 105 -8.91 25.90 7.38
CA PHE A 105 -9.06 27.04 6.44
C PHE A 105 -9.39 28.36 7.15
N ASN A 106 -8.71 28.68 8.25
CA ASN A 106 -8.95 29.89 9.05
C ASN A 106 -7.96 31.04 8.77
N GLY A 107 -7.17 30.95 7.70
CA GLY A 107 -6.14 31.93 7.34
C GLY A 107 -4.77 31.70 8.00
N SER A 108 -4.61 30.65 8.81
CA SER A 108 -3.30 30.27 9.36
C SER A 108 -2.41 29.64 8.29
N ASN A 109 -1.09 29.84 8.39
CA ASN A 109 -0.14 29.15 7.53
C ASN A 109 -0.12 27.65 7.84
N PRO A 110 -0.15 26.75 6.82
CA PRO A 110 -0.11 25.32 7.04
C PRO A 110 1.25 24.89 7.59
N ILE A 111 1.23 24.01 8.61
CA ILE A 111 2.42 23.40 9.20
C ILE A 111 2.42 21.90 8.88
N TYR A 112 3.30 21.51 7.96
CA TYR A 112 3.47 20.12 7.49
C TYR A 112 4.37 19.32 8.43
N LYS A 113 3.92 19.12 9.67
CA LYS A 113 4.61 18.32 10.69
C LYS A 113 3.60 17.54 11.52
N VAL A 114 4.08 16.49 12.18
CA VAL A 114 3.32 15.74 13.19
C VAL A 114 2.86 16.67 14.33
N GLN A 115 1.65 16.47 14.83
CA GLN A 115 1.06 17.30 15.90
C GLN A 115 0.58 16.49 17.13
N SER A 116 0.78 15.17 17.12
CA SER A 116 0.41 14.28 18.23
C SER A 116 1.29 13.03 18.25
N ASP A 117 1.24 12.25 19.33
CA ASP A 117 1.89 10.93 19.39
C ASP A 117 1.29 9.97 18.35
N PHE A 118 -0.02 10.07 18.10
CA PHE A 118 -0.69 9.30 17.06
C PHE A 118 -0.14 9.65 15.67
N ASP A 119 0.03 10.95 15.38
CA ASP A 119 0.64 11.41 14.14
C ASP A 119 2.06 10.88 14.00
N TYR A 120 2.89 11.04 15.04
CA TYR A 120 4.28 10.60 15.01
C TYR A 120 4.41 9.10 14.78
N GLN A 121 3.69 8.28 15.55
CA GLN A 121 3.79 6.83 15.47
C GLN A 121 3.24 6.27 14.16
N SER A 122 2.23 6.93 13.58
CA SER A 122 1.63 6.52 12.31
C SER A 122 2.50 6.92 11.12
N LEU A 123 3.02 8.15 11.07
CA LEU A 123 3.94 8.58 10.01
C LEU A 123 5.29 7.89 10.11
N ALA A 124 5.76 7.55 11.32
CA ALA A 124 6.97 6.75 11.49
C ALA A 124 6.78 5.34 10.93
N LEU A 125 5.61 4.72 11.11
CA LEU A 125 5.27 3.44 10.49
C LEU A 125 5.26 3.54 8.95
N ALA A 126 4.65 4.58 8.40
CA ALA A 126 4.68 4.82 6.95
C ALA A 126 6.13 4.94 6.45
N LEU A 127 7.00 5.67 7.16
CA LEU A 127 8.41 5.79 6.77
C LEU A 127 9.17 4.45 6.80
N PHE A 128 8.80 3.51 7.67
CA PHE A 128 9.36 2.16 7.59
C PHE A 128 8.90 1.39 6.34
N HIS A 129 7.69 1.65 5.82
CA HIS A 129 7.24 1.09 4.54
C HIS A 129 8.06 1.68 3.38
N GLU A 130 8.18 3.01 3.28
CA GLU A 130 8.96 3.63 2.19
C GLU A 130 10.39 3.09 2.14
N TRP A 131 11.01 2.88 3.30
CA TRP A 131 12.37 2.39 3.37
C TRP A 131 12.54 0.93 2.94
N ILE A 132 11.53 0.08 3.16
CA ILE A 132 11.58 -1.31 2.71
C ILE A 132 11.19 -1.41 1.24
N GLU A 133 10.28 -0.58 0.74
CA GLU A 133 9.87 -0.56 -0.67
C GLU A 133 11.01 -0.10 -1.56
N LEU A 134 11.67 1.01 -1.17
CA LEU A 134 12.87 1.50 -1.84
C LEU A 134 13.92 0.39 -1.98
N ASP A 135 14.21 -0.30 -0.88
CA ASP A 135 15.20 -1.37 -0.88
C ASP A 135 14.73 -2.58 -1.69
N LEU A 136 13.51 -3.05 -1.47
CA LEU A 136 12.94 -4.23 -2.09
C LEU A 136 12.95 -4.11 -3.62
N PHE A 137 12.53 -2.96 -4.15
CA PHE A 137 12.39 -2.76 -5.59
C PHE A 137 13.76 -2.78 -6.28
N HIS A 138 14.75 -2.11 -5.67
CA HIS A 138 16.13 -2.15 -6.14
C HIS A 138 16.77 -3.54 -5.95
N TYR A 139 16.49 -4.21 -4.84
CA TYR A 139 17.09 -5.49 -4.50
C TYR A 139 16.68 -6.58 -5.49
N GLY A 140 15.41 -6.64 -5.89
CA GLY A 140 14.99 -7.60 -6.92
C GLY A 140 15.62 -7.35 -8.29
N LEU A 141 15.71 -6.08 -8.71
CA LEU A 141 16.40 -5.69 -9.95
C LEU A 141 17.89 -6.05 -9.94
N ALA A 142 18.54 -6.01 -8.77
CA ALA A 142 19.94 -6.38 -8.62
C ALA A 142 20.16 -7.90 -8.44
N THR A 143 19.15 -8.63 -7.96
CA THR A 143 19.27 -10.04 -7.61
C THR A 143 19.03 -10.97 -8.80
N PHE A 144 18.01 -10.68 -9.62
CA PHE A 144 17.65 -11.52 -10.76
C PHE A 144 18.24 -10.98 -12.05
N SER A 145 18.66 -11.88 -12.94
CA SER A 145 19.19 -11.47 -14.24
C SER A 145 18.09 -11.01 -15.19
N ASP A 146 18.48 -10.22 -16.20
CA ASP A 146 17.60 -9.81 -17.30
C ASP A 146 16.91 -11.02 -17.95
N GLU A 147 17.63 -12.14 -18.13
CA GLU A 147 17.08 -13.37 -18.70
C GLU A 147 16.03 -14.03 -17.81
N GLU A 148 16.19 -13.96 -16.48
CA GLU A 148 15.19 -14.47 -15.53
C GLU A 148 13.90 -13.64 -15.57
N PHE A 149 14.03 -12.31 -15.66
CA PHE A 149 12.90 -11.41 -15.85
C PHE A 149 12.21 -11.62 -17.20
N ASP A 150 12.98 -11.70 -18.30
CA ASP A 150 12.47 -11.95 -19.65
C ASP A 150 11.74 -13.30 -19.71
N ALA A 151 12.27 -14.34 -19.05
CA ALA A 151 11.63 -15.65 -18.96
C ALA A 151 10.30 -15.63 -18.19
N TYR A 152 10.16 -14.75 -17.20
CA TYR A 152 8.91 -14.51 -16.49
C TYR A 152 7.92 -13.66 -17.30
N GLY A 153 8.42 -12.87 -18.27
CA GLY A 153 7.63 -11.99 -19.13
C GLY A 153 7.68 -10.51 -18.73
N ILE A 154 8.68 -10.10 -17.96
CA ILE A 154 8.95 -8.70 -17.59
C ILE A 154 10.17 -8.24 -18.40
N GLY A 155 9.93 -7.47 -19.45
CA GLY A 155 10.98 -7.01 -20.36
C GLY A 155 11.69 -5.75 -19.87
N PRO A 156 12.54 -5.16 -20.74
CA PRO A 156 13.30 -3.95 -20.41
C PRO A 156 12.45 -2.75 -20.00
N GLU A 157 11.28 -2.56 -20.63
CA GLU A 157 10.38 -1.43 -20.32
C GLU A 157 9.70 -1.61 -18.96
N GLU A 158 9.25 -2.83 -18.64
CA GLU A 158 8.68 -3.16 -17.33
C GLU A 158 9.74 -3.03 -16.22
N ARG A 159 10.98 -3.46 -16.49
CA ARG A 159 12.10 -3.25 -15.56
C ARG A 159 12.45 -1.78 -15.37
N HIS A 160 12.36 -0.97 -16.44
CA HIS A 160 12.52 0.48 -16.31
C HIS A 160 11.41 1.11 -15.46
N LEU A 161 10.16 0.67 -15.64
CA LEU A 161 9.05 1.10 -14.77
C LEU A 161 9.28 0.69 -13.31
N LEU A 162 9.73 -0.55 -13.06
CA LEU A 162 10.09 -1.01 -11.72
C LEU A 162 11.18 -0.13 -11.09
N GLN A 163 12.22 0.22 -11.86
CA GLN A 163 13.26 1.16 -11.41
C GLN A 163 12.69 2.55 -11.12
N HIS A 164 11.78 3.04 -11.96
CA HIS A 164 11.13 4.32 -11.73
C HIS A 164 10.29 4.32 -10.44
N MET A 165 9.56 3.23 -10.17
CA MET A 165 8.82 3.06 -8.92
C MET A 165 9.77 3.08 -7.72
N ALA A 166 10.93 2.42 -7.80
CA ALA A 166 11.95 2.47 -6.74
C ALA A 166 12.43 3.91 -6.45
N ASP A 167 12.64 4.70 -7.52
CA ASP A 167 13.08 6.10 -7.37
C ASP A 167 11.98 6.99 -6.77
N GLN A 168 10.69 6.66 -6.95
CA GLN A 168 9.58 7.38 -6.32
C GLN A 168 9.62 7.28 -4.79
N GLU A 169 10.06 6.15 -4.25
CA GLU A 169 10.17 5.94 -2.80
C GLU A 169 11.15 6.89 -2.13
N ILE A 170 12.15 7.41 -2.86
CA ILE A 170 13.04 8.47 -2.35
C ILE A 170 12.22 9.73 -2.02
N GLY A 171 11.26 10.07 -2.87
CA GLY A 171 10.37 11.21 -2.69
C GLY A 171 9.44 11.02 -1.49
N HIS A 172 8.83 9.85 -1.36
CA HIS A 172 7.96 9.51 -0.24
C HIS A 172 8.71 9.51 1.10
N ALA A 173 9.85 8.82 1.16
CA ALA A 173 10.71 8.80 2.34
C ALA A 173 11.21 10.21 2.72
N THR A 174 11.51 11.06 1.73
CA THR A 174 11.88 12.46 1.95
C THR A 174 10.75 13.26 2.59
N VAL A 175 9.52 13.13 2.07
CA VAL A 175 8.38 13.92 2.57
C VAL A 175 8.07 13.53 4.02
N LEU A 176 8.04 12.23 4.33
CA LEU A 176 7.78 11.72 5.67
C LEU A 176 8.90 12.07 6.65
N SER A 177 10.16 11.91 6.25
CA SER A 177 11.31 12.29 7.07
C SER A 177 11.29 13.77 7.45
N ASN A 178 10.87 14.65 6.53
CA ASN A 178 10.75 16.07 6.79
C ASN A 178 9.60 16.40 7.77
N MET A 179 8.47 15.70 7.68
CA MET A 179 7.35 15.87 8.62
C MET A 179 7.67 15.39 10.04
N LEU A 180 8.43 14.29 10.14
CA LEU A 180 8.89 13.69 11.40
C LEU A 180 10.08 14.44 12.02
N GLY A 181 10.90 15.08 11.20
CA GLY A 181 12.04 15.87 11.62
C GLY A 181 13.25 15.02 12.06
N PRO A 182 14.13 15.53 12.95
CA PRO A 182 15.40 14.88 13.27
C PRO A 182 15.31 13.47 13.85
N SER A 183 14.16 13.09 14.43
CA SER A 183 13.94 11.77 15.02
C SER A 183 13.33 10.75 14.05
N ALA A 184 13.17 11.12 12.77
CA ALA A 184 12.64 10.23 11.73
C ALA A 184 13.44 8.91 11.66
N PRO A 185 12.76 7.74 11.67
CA PRO A 185 13.38 6.45 11.42
C PRO A 185 14.28 6.46 10.18
N LYS A 186 15.42 5.78 10.29
CA LYS A 186 16.38 5.56 9.21
C LYS A 186 16.13 4.21 8.56
N GLN A 187 16.60 4.10 7.32
CA GLN A 187 16.57 2.88 6.53
C GLN A 187 17.28 1.74 7.28
N CYS A 188 16.69 0.55 7.20
CA CYS A 188 17.14 -0.67 7.88
C CYS A 188 17.75 -1.66 6.89
N THR A 189 18.15 -2.83 7.37
CA THR A 189 18.44 -4.01 6.55
C THR A 189 17.30 -5.02 6.62
N TYR A 190 17.14 -5.83 5.59
CA TYR A 190 15.92 -6.61 5.39
C TYR A 190 16.18 -8.09 5.08
N ASN A 191 15.12 -8.89 5.17
CA ASN A 191 15.14 -10.32 4.88
C ASN A 191 13.87 -10.71 4.13
N TYR A 192 13.98 -11.06 2.85
CA TYR A 192 12.82 -11.33 2.01
C TYR A 192 12.59 -12.82 1.73
N PRO A 193 11.34 -13.29 1.60
CA PRO A 193 11.04 -14.71 1.52
C PRO A 193 10.89 -15.23 0.07
N PHE A 194 11.66 -14.74 -0.90
CA PHE A 194 11.55 -15.14 -2.31
C PHE A 194 12.86 -15.68 -2.88
N LYS A 195 12.76 -16.52 -3.93
CA LYS A 195 13.91 -17.17 -4.58
C LYS A 195 13.94 -17.00 -6.09
N ASN A 196 12.89 -16.45 -6.68
CA ASN A 196 12.73 -16.29 -8.13
C ASN A 196 11.82 -15.09 -8.42
N VAL A 197 11.78 -14.65 -9.68
CA VAL A 197 11.01 -13.48 -10.12
C VAL A 197 9.51 -13.61 -9.79
N ALA A 198 8.91 -14.79 -9.93
CA ALA A 198 7.48 -14.98 -9.61
C ALA A 198 7.17 -14.72 -8.13
N GLU A 199 7.98 -15.29 -7.23
CA GLU A 199 7.85 -15.07 -5.78
C GLU A 199 8.18 -13.62 -5.40
N TYR A 200 9.13 -12.98 -6.10
CA TYR A 200 9.47 -11.57 -5.89
C TYR A 200 8.31 -10.63 -6.26
N ILE A 201 7.70 -10.81 -7.43
CA ILE A 201 6.59 -9.97 -7.87
C ILE A 201 5.36 -10.11 -6.96
N ASP A 202 5.01 -11.34 -6.56
CA ASP A 202 3.93 -11.58 -5.58
C ASP A 202 4.23 -10.92 -4.23
N PHE A 203 5.49 -11.00 -3.76
CA PHE A 203 5.87 -10.36 -2.51
C PHE A 203 5.71 -8.84 -2.57
N ASN A 204 6.15 -8.20 -3.66
CA ASN A 204 5.96 -6.76 -3.88
C ASN A 204 4.48 -6.38 -3.95
N GLN A 205 3.68 -7.17 -4.67
CA GLN A 205 2.24 -6.98 -4.80
C GLN A 205 1.57 -6.93 -3.42
N LYS A 206 1.95 -7.85 -2.53
CA LYS A 206 1.38 -7.93 -1.18
C LYS A 206 1.96 -6.85 -0.26
N LEU A 207 3.25 -6.56 -0.36
CA LEU A 207 3.90 -5.56 0.48
C LEU A 207 3.31 -4.18 0.29
N THR A 208 3.24 -3.74 -0.97
CA THR A 208 2.60 -2.47 -1.35
C THR A 208 1.13 -2.43 -0.93
N ARG A 209 0.43 -3.58 -0.92
CA ARG A 209 -0.97 -3.67 -0.48
C ARG A 209 -1.14 -3.36 1.02
N TRP A 210 -0.30 -3.89 1.90
CA TRP A 210 -0.43 -3.58 3.34
C TRP A 210 0.21 -2.25 3.72
N ALA A 211 1.20 -1.78 2.96
CA ALA A 211 1.75 -0.43 3.10
C ALA A 211 0.65 0.60 2.85
N GLU A 212 0.01 0.55 1.68
CA GLU A 212 -1.03 1.51 1.32
C GLU A 212 -2.23 1.45 2.30
N ALA A 213 -2.68 0.23 2.61
CA ALA A 213 -3.84 0.02 3.45
C ALA A 213 -3.59 0.50 4.88
N GLY A 214 -2.35 0.37 5.37
CA GLY A 214 -1.95 0.90 6.66
C GLY A 214 -2.18 2.40 6.75
N VAL A 215 -1.76 3.16 5.75
CA VAL A 215 -1.93 4.62 5.70
C VAL A 215 -3.39 5.00 5.56
N TYR A 216 -4.15 4.39 4.63
CA TYR A 216 -5.57 4.68 4.48
C TYR A 216 -6.36 4.45 5.78
N GLY A 217 -5.95 3.46 6.59
CA GLY A 217 -6.58 3.15 7.87
C GLY A 217 -6.38 4.20 8.97
N PHE A 218 -5.33 5.04 8.91
CA PHE A 218 -5.09 6.07 9.93
C PHE A 218 -5.18 7.51 9.43
N LEU A 219 -5.21 7.73 8.11
CA LEU A 219 -5.10 9.07 7.51
C LEU A 219 -6.15 10.06 8.05
N GLY A 220 -7.41 9.61 8.15
CA GLY A 220 -8.52 10.41 8.66
C GLY A 220 -8.49 10.69 10.17
N HIS A 221 -7.51 10.13 10.89
CA HIS A 221 -7.33 10.28 12.34
C HIS A 221 -6.15 11.19 12.70
N LEU A 222 -5.36 11.65 11.72
CA LEU A 222 -4.23 12.54 11.99
C LEU A 222 -4.71 13.91 12.48
N ASN A 223 -4.09 14.40 13.56
CA ASN A 223 -4.31 15.76 14.05
C ASN A 223 -3.81 16.77 13.00
N SER A 224 -2.66 16.50 12.40
CA SER A 224 -2.08 17.34 11.37
C SER A 224 -2.71 17.12 9.99
N GLN A 225 -3.74 17.90 9.69
CA GLN A 225 -4.39 17.92 8.37
C GLN A 225 -3.44 18.27 7.22
N PRO A 226 -2.49 19.24 7.35
CA PRO A 226 -1.51 19.49 6.29
C PRO A 226 -0.59 18.29 6.02
N ALA A 227 -0.14 17.58 7.07
CA ALA A 227 0.67 16.37 6.89
C ALA A 227 -0.13 15.25 6.23
N ALA A 228 -1.39 15.06 6.64
CA ALA A 228 -2.31 14.11 6.02
C ALA A 228 -2.49 14.38 4.52
N GLN A 229 -2.58 15.64 4.11
CA GLN A 229 -2.71 16.01 2.70
C GLN A 229 -1.50 15.64 1.85
N LEU A 230 -0.28 15.79 2.37
CA LEU A 230 0.93 15.38 1.65
C LEU A 230 1.09 13.85 1.63
N LEU A 231 0.79 13.19 2.75
CA LEU A 231 0.78 11.73 2.81
C LEU A 231 -0.26 11.13 1.85
N LEU A 232 -1.43 11.75 1.71
CA LEU A 232 -2.44 11.35 0.73
C LEU A 232 -1.91 11.40 -0.71
N GLN A 233 -1.07 12.38 -1.05
CA GLN A 233 -0.50 12.49 -2.40
C GLN A 233 0.50 11.36 -2.67
N SER A 234 1.31 10.99 -1.68
CA SER A 234 2.23 9.85 -1.77
C SER A 234 1.50 8.51 -1.84
N ILE A 235 0.55 8.26 -0.93
CA ILE A 235 -0.12 6.95 -0.83
C ILE A 235 -0.94 6.59 -2.07
N THR A 236 -1.44 7.60 -2.80
CA THR A 236 -2.13 7.37 -4.08
C THR A 236 -1.19 6.90 -5.19
N ILE A 237 0.12 7.12 -5.06
CA ILE A 237 1.16 6.56 -5.93
C ILE A 237 1.46 5.12 -5.53
N GLU A 238 1.57 4.80 -4.24
CA GLU A 238 1.70 3.42 -3.75
C GLU A 238 0.57 2.52 -4.26
N ALA A 239 -0.68 3.01 -4.25
CA ALA A 239 -1.82 2.29 -4.84
C ALA A 239 -1.63 1.95 -6.33
N ARG A 240 -0.97 2.82 -7.08
CA ARG A 240 -0.65 2.58 -8.49
C ARG A 240 0.47 1.55 -8.62
N GLN A 241 1.49 1.62 -7.77
CA GLN A 241 2.57 0.64 -7.77
C GLN A 241 2.05 -0.75 -7.42
N GLN A 242 1.17 -0.85 -6.43
CA GLN A 242 0.42 -2.07 -6.08
C GLN A 242 -0.32 -2.63 -7.31
N MET A 243 -1.03 -1.78 -8.06
CA MET A 243 -1.67 -2.13 -9.33
C MET A 243 -0.66 -2.62 -10.38
N ILE A 244 0.49 -1.97 -10.53
CA ILE A 244 1.55 -2.41 -11.48
C ILE A 244 2.05 -3.80 -11.11
N PHE A 245 2.29 -4.09 -9.83
CA PHE A 245 2.72 -5.43 -9.42
C PHE A 245 1.66 -6.50 -9.71
N ARG A 246 0.37 -6.17 -9.61
CA ARG A 246 -0.70 -7.07 -10.09
C ARG A 246 -0.61 -7.32 -11.59
N GLN A 247 -0.33 -6.29 -12.39
CA GLN A 247 -0.14 -6.43 -13.84
C GLN A 247 1.07 -7.32 -14.16
N PHE A 248 2.19 -7.14 -13.45
CA PHE A 248 3.39 -7.95 -13.61
C PHE A 248 3.14 -9.41 -13.23
N GLU A 249 2.26 -9.68 -12.27
CA GLU A 249 1.84 -11.03 -11.90
C GLU A 249 0.79 -11.64 -12.85
N GLY A 250 0.35 -10.88 -13.85
CA GLY A 250 -0.71 -11.30 -14.77
C GLY A 250 -2.11 -11.32 -14.14
N GLN A 251 -2.31 -10.63 -13.01
CA GLN A 251 -3.63 -10.46 -12.39
C GLN A 251 -4.36 -9.24 -12.96
N PHE A 252 -5.68 -9.17 -12.73
CA PHE A 252 -6.44 -7.96 -13.09
C PHE A 252 -5.95 -6.77 -12.23
N PRO A 253 -5.65 -5.61 -12.84
CA PRO A 253 -4.97 -4.50 -12.18
C PRO A 253 -5.77 -3.81 -11.07
N MET A 254 -7.09 -3.64 -11.26
CA MET A 254 -7.95 -2.82 -10.39
C MET A 254 -9.20 -3.61 -9.97
N PRO A 255 -9.06 -4.65 -9.14
CA PRO A 255 -10.15 -5.57 -8.84
C PRO A 255 -11.24 -5.03 -7.91
N GLU A 256 -11.05 -3.83 -7.37
CA GLU A 256 -11.86 -3.22 -6.32
C GLU A 256 -12.29 -1.81 -6.71
N TRP A 257 -13.39 -1.33 -6.15
CA TRP A 257 -13.87 0.04 -6.36
C TRP A 257 -13.30 1.01 -5.33
N HIS A 258 -12.90 0.50 -4.17
CA HIS A 258 -12.35 1.29 -3.07
C HIS A 258 -11.14 0.57 -2.47
N THR A 259 -10.07 1.30 -2.18
CA THR A 259 -8.92 0.76 -1.46
C THR A 259 -9.26 0.56 0.02
N VAL A 260 -8.83 -0.58 0.56
CA VAL A 260 -9.04 -0.95 1.95
C VAL A 260 -8.12 -0.18 2.91
N GLY A 261 -8.60 0.12 4.12
CA GLY A 261 -7.77 0.61 5.23
C GLY A 261 -7.63 -0.44 6.33
N ILE A 262 -6.44 -0.57 6.93
CA ILE A 262 -6.16 -1.46 8.08
C ILE A 262 -5.51 -0.72 9.25
N PRO A 263 -5.66 -1.20 10.50
CA PRO A 263 -5.01 -0.57 11.65
C PRO A 263 -3.48 -0.66 11.59
N GLN A 264 -2.79 0.29 12.22
CA GLN A 264 -1.32 0.35 12.27
C GLN A 264 -0.69 -0.92 12.85
N SER A 265 -1.33 -1.56 13.83
CA SER A 265 -0.84 -2.83 14.39
C SER A 265 -0.90 -3.98 13.39
N TRP A 266 -1.79 -3.94 12.39
CA TRP A 266 -1.85 -4.94 11.34
C TRP A 266 -0.73 -4.71 10.33
N ALA A 267 -0.59 -3.48 9.83
CA ALA A 267 0.48 -3.13 8.92
C ALA A 267 1.88 -3.40 9.54
N TRP A 268 2.07 -3.04 10.82
CA TRP A 268 3.30 -3.37 11.54
C TRP A 268 3.51 -4.88 11.73
N THR A 269 2.44 -5.65 11.93
CA THR A 269 2.51 -7.12 11.99
C THR A 269 3.03 -7.71 10.68
N PHE A 270 2.59 -7.18 9.54
CA PHE A 270 3.04 -7.66 8.22
C PHE A 270 4.45 -7.17 7.86
N LEU A 271 4.83 -5.95 8.28
CA LEU A 271 6.12 -5.36 7.97
C LEU A 271 7.28 -5.89 8.82
N ALA A 272 7.12 -5.88 10.15
CA ALA A 272 8.22 -6.11 11.09
C ALA A 272 9.01 -7.41 10.85
N PRO A 273 8.40 -8.57 10.49
CA PRO A 273 9.13 -9.81 10.26
C PRO A 273 10.19 -9.74 9.16
N TYR A 274 10.12 -8.75 8.28
CA TYR A 274 11.05 -8.55 7.16
C TYR A 274 12.17 -7.55 7.46
N ILE A 275 12.16 -6.90 8.63
CA ILE A 275 13.21 -5.99 9.05
C ILE A 275 14.22 -6.74 9.93
N SER A 276 15.45 -6.89 9.45
CA SER A 276 16.51 -7.62 10.15
C SER A 276 17.15 -6.76 11.23
N SER A 277 17.70 -5.60 10.87
CA SER A 277 18.36 -4.69 11.81
C SER A 277 18.25 -3.25 11.35
N CYS A 278 18.29 -2.31 12.29
CA CYS A 278 18.28 -0.88 11.99
C CYS A 278 19.48 -0.20 12.64
N PRO A 279 19.91 0.97 12.14
CA PRO A 279 20.94 1.79 12.78
C PRO A 279 20.66 2.03 14.28
N ALA A 280 21.74 2.18 15.06
CA ALA A 280 21.61 2.48 16.48
C ALA A 280 20.87 3.81 16.73
N ASN A 281 20.27 3.94 17.92
CA ASN A 281 19.49 5.11 18.35
C ASN A 281 18.21 5.36 17.53
N GLN A 282 17.63 4.31 16.92
CA GLN A 282 16.33 4.36 16.28
C GLN A 282 15.20 4.13 17.29
N THR A 283 14.16 4.95 17.22
CA THR A 283 12.97 4.82 18.08
C THR A 283 12.12 3.63 17.68
N ARG A 284 11.61 2.89 18.67
CA ARG A 284 10.68 1.77 18.48
C ARG A 284 9.24 2.28 18.31
N LEU A 285 8.46 1.55 17.53
CA LEU A 285 7.04 1.83 17.35
C LEU A 285 6.21 1.25 18.50
N VAL A 286 5.06 1.87 18.75
CA VAL A 286 4.11 1.46 19.81
C VAL A 286 3.15 0.35 19.37
N TRP A 287 3.26 -0.13 18.14
CA TRP A 287 2.30 -1.04 17.53
C TRP A 287 2.53 -2.50 17.92
N GLN A 288 1.44 -3.22 18.21
CA GLN A 288 1.48 -4.64 18.54
C GLN A 288 1.78 -5.48 17.30
N ASN A 289 2.55 -6.56 17.46
CA ASN A 289 2.70 -7.61 16.47
C ASN A 289 1.82 -8.81 16.86
N TYR A 290 0.95 -9.26 15.96
CA TYR A 290 0.13 -10.46 16.17
C TYR A 290 0.83 -11.71 15.63
N PRO A 291 0.48 -12.91 16.14
CA PRO A 291 0.86 -14.17 15.52
C PRO A 291 0.48 -14.25 14.04
N ALA A 292 1.35 -14.90 13.25
CA ALA A 292 1.11 -15.15 11.83
C ALA A 292 -0.01 -16.18 11.63
N LEU A 293 -0.97 -15.87 10.77
CA LEU A 293 -1.98 -16.80 10.26
C LEU A 293 -1.55 -17.31 8.88
N LYS A 294 -1.50 -18.63 8.73
CA LYS A 294 -1.15 -19.34 7.50
C LYS A 294 -2.42 -19.88 6.87
N ILE A 295 -2.61 -19.58 5.60
CA ILE A 295 -3.72 -20.05 4.80
C ILE A 295 -3.21 -21.25 4.00
N LEU A 296 -3.55 -22.46 4.43
CA LEU A 296 -2.98 -23.71 3.90
C LEU A 296 -3.33 -23.91 2.42
N ASN A 297 -4.45 -23.37 1.98
CA ASN A 297 -4.86 -23.34 0.59
C ASN A 297 -4.95 -21.90 0.07
N GLN A 298 -3.99 -21.03 0.41
CA GLN A 298 -3.88 -19.70 -0.19
C GLN A 298 -3.88 -19.81 -1.71
N PRO A 299 -4.71 -19.04 -2.44
CA PRO A 299 -4.63 -19.05 -3.90
C PRO A 299 -3.25 -18.66 -4.42
N ASN A 300 -2.79 -19.36 -5.45
CA ASN A 300 -1.47 -19.16 -6.04
C ASN A 300 -1.61 -18.62 -7.46
N ALA A 301 -1.36 -17.32 -7.65
CA ALA A 301 -1.52 -16.68 -8.95
C ALA A 301 -0.54 -17.23 -10.00
N ALA A 302 0.57 -17.85 -9.59
CA ALA A 302 1.51 -18.50 -10.50
C ALA A 302 1.01 -19.82 -11.09
N ARG A 303 -0.11 -20.40 -10.61
CA ARG A 303 -0.75 -21.59 -11.23
C ARG A 303 -1.77 -21.17 -12.27
N ILE A 304 -1.95 -21.98 -13.32
CA ILE A 304 -3.06 -21.86 -14.29
C ILE A 304 -4.41 -22.02 -13.57
N ASN A 305 -4.52 -22.99 -12.66
CA ASN A 305 -5.64 -23.13 -11.73
C ASN A 305 -5.20 -22.65 -10.34
N GLY A 306 -5.34 -21.34 -10.09
CA GLY A 306 -4.87 -20.71 -8.85
C GLY A 306 -5.56 -21.18 -7.58
N SER A 307 -6.73 -21.83 -7.70
CA SER A 307 -7.54 -22.28 -6.55
C SER A 307 -7.21 -23.70 -6.07
N ASP A 308 -6.63 -24.53 -6.96
CA ASP A 308 -6.17 -25.90 -6.67
C ASP A 308 -4.80 -25.80 -6.04
N VAL A 309 -4.72 -25.55 -4.73
CA VAL A 309 -3.47 -25.29 -4.00
C VAL A 309 -3.50 -25.96 -2.63
N TRP A 310 -2.34 -26.47 -2.22
CA TRP A 310 -2.10 -26.88 -0.84
C TRP A 310 -0.64 -26.66 -0.43
N ASN A 311 -0.41 -25.84 0.60
CA ASN A 311 0.89 -25.50 1.18
C ASN A 311 1.90 -24.87 0.20
N GLU A 312 1.44 -24.01 -0.69
CA GLU A 312 2.29 -23.31 -1.66
C GLU A 312 2.58 -21.86 -1.26
N THR A 313 2.89 -21.65 0.02
CA THR A 313 3.33 -20.35 0.51
C THR A 313 4.82 -20.41 0.89
N ALA A 314 5.53 -19.31 0.64
CA ALA A 314 6.93 -19.19 0.96
C ALA A 314 7.18 -19.27 2.47
N THR A 315 8.37 -19.79 2.83
CA THR A 315 8.81 -19.94 4.22
C THR A 315 10.02 -19.06 4.50
N PRO A 316 10.12 -18.41 5.67
CA PRO A 316 9.13 -18.40 6.75
C PRO A 316 7.87 -17.60 6.39
N ASN A 317 6.69 -18.12 6.76
CA ASN A 317 5.42 -17.43 6.53
C ASN A 317 5.11 -16.53 7.75
N SER A 318 5.06 -15.22 7.51
CA SER A 318 4.83 -14.15 8.48
C SER A 318 3.36 -13.70 8.58
N GLY A 319 2.43 -14.39 7.90
CA GLY A 319 1.07 -13.93 7.66
C GLY A 319 0.89 -13.28 6.28
N ALA A 320 1.96 -12.90 5.59
CA ALA A 320 1.86 -12.40 4.22
C ALA A 320 1.35 -13.46 3.23
N ASN A 321 1.53 -14.76 3.54
CA ASN A 321 1.15 -15.87 2.65
C ASN A 321 1.62 -15.65 1.20
N SER A 322 2.86 -15.16 1.05
CA SER A 322 3.53 -15.00 -0.25
C SER A 322 3.58 -16.34 -0.97
N LEU A 323 3.35 -16.37 -2.28
CA LEU A 323 3.30 -17.62 -3.03
C LEU A 323 4.67 -18.29 -3.03
N SER A 324 4.69 -19.60 -3.25
CA SER A 324 5.87 -20.31 -3.70
C SER A 324 5.52 -21.15 -4.92
N ILE A 325 6.46 -21.25 -5.86
CA ILE A 325 6.33 -22.15 -7.02
C ILE A 325 7.01 -23.51 -6.80
N GLN A 326 7.59 -23.73 -5.62
CA GLN A 326 8.30 -24.96 -5.31
C GLN A 326 7.36 -26.16 -5.33
N GLY A 327 7.69 -27.17 -6.14
CA GLY A 327 6.93 -28.42 -6.23
C GLY A 327 5.74 -28.38 -7.19
N ILE A 328 5.44 -27.24 -7.80
CA ILE A 328 4.39 -27.12 -8.82
C ILE A 328 4.89 -27.69 -10.15
N PRO A 329 4.18 -28.63 -10.79
CA PRO A 329 4.57 -29.14 -12.10
C PRO A 329 4.66 -28.03 -13.15
N SER A 330 5.70 -28.04 -13.99
CA SER A 330 5.93 -26.97 -14.98
C SER A 330 4.74 -26.72 -15.91
N LYS A 331 3.97 -27.76 -16.26
CA LYS A 331 2.77 -27.67 -17.11
C LYS A 331 1.60 -26.93 -16.45
N GLU A 332 1.64 -26.74 -15.13
CA GLU A 332 0.60 -26.09 -14.34
C GLU A 332 0.95 -24.63 -14.00
N LEU A 333 2.19 -24.20 -14.28
CA LEU A 333 2.65 -22.84 -14.04
C LEU A 333 2.16 -21.89 -15.15
N CYS A 334 1.68 -20.71 -14.76
CA CYS A 334 1.22 -19.64 -15.64
C CYS A 334 2.31 -19.16 -16.60
N VAL A 335 3.58 -19.11 -16.16
CA VAL A 335 4.70 -18.72 -17.03
C VAL A 335 4.87 -19.64 -18.25
N ASN A 336 4.46 -20.90 -18.12
CA ASN A 336 4.52 -21.89 -19.19
C ASN A 336 3.19 -22.06 -19.94
N ALA A 337 2.17 -21.26 -19.61
CA ALA A 337 0.89 -21.28 -20.29
C ALA A 337 1.04 -20.83 -21.75
N THR A 338 0.63 -21.69 -22.68
CA THR A 338 0.64 -21.43 -24.13
C THR A 338 -0.75 -21.13 -24.68
N ASN A 339 -1.81 -21.47 -23.95
CA ASN A 339 -3.17 -21.17 -24.35
C ASN A 339 -3.47 -19.69 -24.03
N PRO A 340 -3.72 -18.84 -25.04
CA PRO A 340 -3.97 -17.41 -24.82
C PRO A 340 -5.25 -17.15 -24.01
N LEU A 341 -6.17 -18.10 -23.88
CA LEU A 341 -7.41 -17.95 -23.09
C LEU A 341 -7.19 -18.10 -21.57
N GLN A 342 -5.95 -18.37 -21.14
CA GLN A 342 -5.62 -18.55 -19.72
C GLN A 342 -5.24 -17.22 -19.03
N ASP A 343 -4.95 -16.15 -19.79
CA ASP A 343 -4.68 -14.80 -19.27
C ASP A 343 -3.68 -14.79 -18.10
N CYS A 344 -2.58 -15.52 -18.25
CA CYS A 344 -1.63 -15.85 -17.18
C CYS A 344 -0.36 -14.99 -17.13
N LYS A 345 -0.06 -14.24 -18.20
CA LYS A 345 1.23 -13.54 -18.37
C LYS A 345 1.14 -12.09 -17.95
N ALA A 346 2.27 -11.47 -17.62
CA ALA A 346 2.33 -10.03 -17.41
C ALA A 346 1.67 -9.28 -18.58
N ALA A 347 0.74 -8.37 -18.27
CA ALA A 347 -0.03 -7.63 -19.26
C ALA A 347 -0.65 -6.38 -18.63
N ILE A 348 -1.05 -5.42 -19.47
CA ILE A 348 -1.80 -4.23 -19.03
C ILE A 348 -3.08 -4.64 -18.28
N ALA A 349 -3.77 -5.68 -18.75
CA ALA A 349 -4.88 -6.28 -18.05
C ALA A 349 -5.09 -7.71 -18.53
N ASN A 350 -5.55 -8.56 -17.62
CA ASN A 350 -5.93 -9.94 -17.86
C ASN A 350 -7.30 -10.20 -17.24
N ASN A 351 -8.12 -11.05 -17.87
CA ASN A 351 -9.38 -11.48 -17.30
C ASN A 351 -9.40 -13.00 -17.20
N ARG A 352 -8.79 -13.51 -16.14
CA ARG A 352 -8.62 -14.95 -15.93
C ARG A 352 -9.97 -15.66 -15.92
N THR A 353 -10.16 -16.57 -16.85
CA THR A 353 -11.37 -17.40 -16.94
C THR A 353 -11.61 -18.21 -15.65
N ASN A 354 -10.53 -18.65 -15.01
CA ASN A 354 -10.57 -19.32 -13.72
C ASN A 354 -10.12 -18.35 -12.63
N PRO A 355 -11.01 -17.94 -11.69
CA PRO A 355 -10.61 -17.04 -10.62
C PRO A 355 -9.68 -17.77 -9.63
N LEU A 356 -8.84 -17.01 -8.96
CA LEU A 356 -7.96 -17.46 -7.88
C LEU A 356 -8.75 -18.02 -6.71
N SER A 357 -9.90 -17.42 -6.41
CA SER A 357 -10.82 -17.87 -5.35
C SER A 357 -12.28 -17.64 -5.71
N TYR A 358 -13.20 -18.17 -4.91
CA TYR A 358 -14.63 -18.02 -5.15
C TYR A 358 -15.42 -18.08 -3.84
N PRO A 359 -16.58 -17.40 -3.76
CA PRO A 359 -17.47 -17.51 -2.61
C PRO A 359 -17.88 -18.96 -2.31
N GLY A 360 -17.97 -19.32 -1.03
CA GLY A 360 -18.27 -20.69 -0.60
C GLY A 360 -17.06 -21.62 -0.54
N ARG A 361 -15.87 -21.18 -1.00
CA ARG A 361 -14.63 -21.94 -0.86
C ARG A 361 -14.29 -22.17 0.62
N GLN A 362 -13.95 -23.41 0.97
CA GLN A 362 -13.38 -23.71 2.28
C GLN A 362 -11.95 -23.17 2.35
N VAL A 363 -11.63 -22.43 3.39
CA VAL A 363 -10.32 -21.83 3.62
C VAL A 363 -9.73 -22.45 4.87
N PHE A 364 -8.67 -23.24 4.69
CA PHE A 364 -8.03 -23.99 5.77
C PHE A 364 -6.90 -23.17 6.37
N LEU A 365 -6.87 -23.15 7.70
CA LEU A 365 -6.08 -22.20 8.46
C LEU A 365 -5.21 -22.93 9.47
N SER A 366 -3.99 -22.43 9.64
CA SER A 366 -3.16 -22.73 10.80
C SER A 366 -2.47 -21.47 11.30
N TRP A 367 -2.08 -21.41 12.56
CA TRP A 367 -1.43 -20.22 13.10
C TRP A 367 -0.21 -20.56 13.95
N ASP A 368 0.64 -19.56 14.10
CA ASP A 368 1.78 -19.61 14.99
C ASP A 368 1.37 -19.37 16.45
N GLU A 369 2.14 -19.93 17.39
CA GLU A 369 2.04 -19.54 18.80
C GLU A 369 2.50 -18.07 18.99
N PRO A 370 1.94 -17.34 19.97
CA PRO A 370 2.52 -16.09 20.43
C PRO A 370 3.91 -16.32 21.04
N GLY A 371 4.69 -15.25 21.20
CA GLY A 371 6.02 -15.28 21.78
C GLY A 371 7.18 -15.29 20.77
N LYS A 372 6.90 -15.20 19.47
CA LYS A 372 7.96 -15.18 18.45
C LYS A 372 8.62 -13.81 18.38
N ALA A 373 9.95 -13.80 18.32
CA ALA A 373 10.72 -12.59 18.13
C ALA A 373 10.69 -12.15 16.65
N VAL A 374 10.39 -10.86 16.42
CA VAL A 374 10.27 -10.25 15.09
C VAL A 374 10.74 -8.79 15.13
N GLY A 375 10.79 -8.13 13.96
CA GLY A 375 11.14 -6.73 13.87
C GLY A 375 12.63 -6.45 13.96
N PRO A 376 13.01 -5.16 13.91
CA PRO A 376 14.39 -4.72 14.01
C PRO A 376 15.10 -5.38 15.20
N ASN A 377 16.23 -6.05 14.92
CA ASN A 377 17.06 -6.73 15.92
C ASN A 377 16.28 -7.76 16.75
N ASN A 378 15.24 -8.37 16.19
CA ASN A 378 14.32 -9.28 16.87
C ASN A 378 13.68 -8.68 18.15
N SER A 379 13.56 -7.35 18.24
CA SER A 379 13.17 -6.65 19.48
C SER A 379 11.67 -6.64 19.78
N TYR A 380 10.81 -7.16 18.90
CA TYR A 380 9.37 -7.25 19.12
C TYR A 380 8.97 -8.70 19.37
N ILE A 381 7.90 -8.89 20.15
CA ILE A 381 7.38 -10.22 20.47
C ILE A 381 5.93 -10.29 19.99
N THR A 382 5.61 -11.31 19.20
CA THR A 382 4.22 -11.55 18.79
C THR A 382 3.37 -11.87 20.01
N SER A 383 2.18 -11.30 20.08
CA SER A 383 1.28 -11.52 21.22
C SER A 383 -0.18 -11.37 20.81
N THR A 384 -1.06 -11.99 21.58
CA THR A 384 -2.51 -11.82 21.49
C THR A 384 -3.13 -11.99 22.87
N ASN A 385 -4.23 -11.29 23.14
CA ASN A 385 -5.05 -11.48 24.33
C ASN A 385 -6.16 -12.52 24.11
N VAL A 386 -6.32 -12.98 22.87
CA VAL A 386 -7.34 -13.95 22.50
C VAL A 386 -6.83 -15.36 22.77
N ALA A 387 -7.50 -16.10 23.65
CA ALA A 387 -7.15 -17.49 23.93
C ALA A 387 -7.72 -18.47 22.89
N VAL A 388 -8.94 -18.21 22.40
CA VAL A 388 -9.63 -19.09 21.44
C VAL A 388 -10.33 -18.22 20.39
N PRO A 389 -9.88 -18.25 19.12
CA PRO A 389 -10.58 -17.55 18.05
C PRO A 389 -11.88 -18.26 17.69
N LYS A 390 -12.91 -17.50 17.34
CA LYS A 390 -14.26 -17.97 16.98
C LYS A 390 -14.71 -17.54 15.59
N PHE A 391 -14.17 -16.43 15.07
CA PHE A 391 -14.55 -15.88 13.79
C PHE A 391 -13.32 -15.59 12.93
N ALA A 392 -13.53 -15.63 11.62
CA ALA A 392 -12.63 -15.04 10.65
C ALA A 392 -13.25 -13.72 10.17
N LEU A 393 -12.55 -12.62 10.42
CA LEU A 393 -12.86 -11.27 9.98
C LEU A 393 -12.17 -11.01 8.63
N TRP A 394 -12.98 -10.80 7.61
CA TRP A 394 -12.56 -10.42 6.26
C TRP A 394 -12.68 -8.90 6.12
N VAL A 395 -11.56 -8.22 5.88
CA VAL A 395 -11.50 -6.78 5.66
C VAL A 395 -11.08 -6.52 4.21
N SER A 396 -11.95 -5.82 3.48
CA SER A 396 -11.73 -5.46 2.08
C SER A 396 -12.59 -4.26 1.72
N GLN A 397 -12.08 -3.38 0.86
CA GLN A 397 -12.73 -2.15 0.42
C GLN A 397 -13.32 -1.35 1.61
N LEU A 398 -14.64 -1.15 1.61
CA LEU A 398 -15.40 -0.43 2.64
C LEU A 398 -16.05 -1.35 3.69
N ASN A 399 -15.84 -2.67 3.59
CA ASN A 399 -16.59 -3.67 4.36
C ASN A 399 -15.70 -4.53 5.27
N ALA A 400 -16.29 -4.88 6.42
CA ALA A 400 -15.77 -5.86 7.35
C ALA A 400 -16.84 -6.95 7.54
N THR A 401 -16.52 -8.19 7.17
CA THR A 401 -17.48 -9.31 7.24
C THR A 401 -16.91 -10.43 8.08
N TYR A 402 -17.73 -11.02 8.95
CA TYR A 402 -17.33 -12.16 9.76
C TYR A 402 -17.92 -13.46 9.23
N THR A 403 -17.15 -14.52 9.32
CA THR A 403 -17.59 -15.90 9.08
C THR A 403 -17.16 -16.77 10.27
N PRO A 404 -17.96 -17.74 10.71
CA PRO A 404 -17.60 -18.58 11.86
C PRO A 404 -16.39 -19.47 11.54
N LEU A 405 -15.51 -19.65 12.52
CA LEU A 405 -14.49 -20.68 12.46
C LEU A 405 -15.09 -22.03 12.82
N LEU A 406 -14.71 -23.03 12.03
CA LEU A 406 -15.15 -24.41 12.14
C LEU A 406 -13.95 -25.31 12.46
N ASN A 407 -14.19 -26.39 13.20
CA ASN A 407 -13.16 -27.34 13.66
C ASN A 407 -11.96 -26.67 14.33
N VAL A 408 -12.21 -25.67 15.20
CA VAL A 408 -11.16 -24.98 15.95
C VAL A 408 -10.45 -25.95 16.88
N SER A 409 -9.16 -26.17 16.65
CA SER A 409 -8.26 -26.91 17.55
C SER A 409 -7.15 -25.98 17.99
N VAL A 410 -7.19 -25.54 19.25
CA VAL A 410 -6.12 -24.72 19.85
C VAL A 410 -4.83 -25.52 20.00
N ALA A 411 -4.93 -26.81 20.36
CA ALA A 411 -3.78 -27.70 20.52
C ALA A 411 -3.03 -27.94 19.21
N SER A 412 -3.77 -28.14 18.10
CA SER A 412 -3.19 -28.30 16.77
C SER A 412 -2.95 -26.98 16.04
N ARG A 413 -3.48 -25.87 16.58
CA ARG A 413 -3.52 -24.53 15.98
C ARG A 413 -4.08 -24.51 14.56
N THR A 414 -5.25 -25.13 14.40
CA THR A 414 -5.93 -25.27 13.11
C THR A 414 -7.40 -24.93 13.22
N ALA A 415 -7.96 -24.40 12.13
CA ALA A 415 -9.39 -24.25 11.91
C ALA A 415 -9.66 -24.19 10.41
N TYR A 416 -10.92 -24.10 10.01
CA TYR A 416 -11.26 -23.62 8.68
C TYR A 416 -12.43 -22.66 8.74
N THR A 417 -12.58 -21.86 7.69
CA THR A 417 -13.74 -20.98 7.48
C THR A 417 -14.26 -21.14 6.05
N ILE A 418 -15.32 -20.42 5.71
CA ILE A 418 -15.87 -20.33 4.36
C ILE A 418 -15.67 -18.90 3.85
N GLN A 419 -15.13 -18.74 2.64
CA GLN A 419 -15.06 -17.44 1.99
C GLN A 419 -16.49 -16.89 1.79
N PRO A 420 -16.81 -15.69 2.32
CA PRO A 420 -18.17 -15.18 2.28
C PRO A 420 -18.59 -14.81 0.86
N ASN A 421 -19.89 -14.99 0.57
CA ASN A 421 -20.52 -14.47 -0.64
C ASN A 421 -21.13 -13.10 -0.36
N VAL A 422 -20.29 -12.07 -0.34
CA VAL A 422 -20.70 -10.70 -0.03
C VAL A 422 -20.11 -9.73 -1.04
N SER A 423 -20.84 -8.64 -1.25
CA SER A 423 -20.49 -7.59 -2.20
C SER A 423 -20.39 -6.26 -1.46
N THR A 424 -19.46 -5.39 -1.87
CA THR A 424 -19.38 -4.02 -1.37
C THR A 424 -20.53 -3.19 -1.94
N TRP A 425 -20.77 -3.36 -3.24
CA TRP A 425 -21.87 -2.78 -4.01
C TRP A 425 -22.53 -3.84 -4.88
N GLU A 426 -23.72 -3.58 -5.40
CA GLU A 426 -24.31 -4.46 -6.40
C GLU A 426 -23.37 -4.61 -7.60
N GLY A 427 -22.94 -5.84 -7.90
CA GLY A 427 -21.98 -6.15 -8.96
C GLY A 427 -20.49 -6.06 -8.59
N ASP A 428 -20.15 -5.62 -7.38
CA ASP A 428 -18.77 -5.52 -6.87
C ASP A 428 -18.54 -6.49 -5.71
N TYR A 429 -17.95 -7.65 -6.00
CA TYR A 429 -17.66 -8.66 -4.99
C TYR A 429 -16.59 -8.16 -4.01
N MET A 430 -16.83 -8.35 -2.72
CA MET A 430 -15.94 -7.87 -1.67
C MET A 430 -14.57 -8.59 -1.70
N ILE A 431 -14.56 -9.89 -2.02
CA ILE A 431 -13.34 -10.71 -2.07
C ILE A 431 -12.95 -10.93 -3.54
N ASN A 432 -12.32 -9.93 -4.14
CA ASN A 432 -11.93 -9.93 -5.55
C ASN A 432 -10.48 -9.49 -5.80
N GLY A 433 -9.71 -9.21 -4.74
CA GLY A 433 -8.31 -8.79 -4.81
C GLY A 433 -7.53 -9.28 -3.60
N THR A 434 -6.47 -8.56 -3.23
CA THR A 434 -5.69 -8.87 -2.02
C THR A 434 -6.39 -8.29 -0.80
N THR A 435 -6.86 -9.15 0.09
CA THR A 435 -7.69 -8.82 1.25
C THR A 435 -7.00 -9.18 2.56
N PHE A 436 -7.52 -8.69 3.69
CA PHE A 436 -6.98 -8.99 5.01
C PHE A 436 -7.89 -9.91 5.80
N LEU A 437 -7.29 -10.91 6.45
CA LEU A 437 -8.00 -11.90 7.25
C LEU A 437 -7.46 -11.87 8.69
N ALA A 438 -8.34 -11.66 9.65
CA ALA A 438 -8.01 -11.75 11.07
C ALA A 438 -8.83 -12.84 11.75
N LEU A 439 -8.20 -13.62 12.63
CA LEU A 439 -8.96 -14.48 13.54
C LEU A 439 -9.32 -13.69 14.78
N THR A 440 -10.61 -13.71 15.17
CA THR A 440 -11.11 -12.93 16.31
C THR A 440 -11.95 -13.77 17.26
N ASP A 441 -12.07 -13.36 18.52
CA ASP A 441 -12.97 -13.96 19.51
C ASP A 441 -14.39 -13.36 19.54
N ALA A 442 -14.56 -12.21 18.90
CA ALA A 442 -15.80 -11.45 18.81
C ALA A 442 -16.08 -10.98 17.37
N ASP A 443 -17.37 -10.85 17.05
CA ASP A 443 -17.93 -10.35 15.79
C ASP A 443 -18.34 -8.88 15.91
N LEU A 444 -17.37 -8.02 16.23
CA LEU A 444 -17.62 -6.60 16.46
C LEU A 444 -18.06 -5.87 15.18
N TYR A 445 -19.11 -5.07 15.30
CA TYR A 445 -19.49 -4.15 14.23
C TYR A 445 -18.47 -3.02 14.10
N VAL A 446 -17.80 -2.99 12.96
CA VAL A 446 -16.78 -2.00 12.61
C VAL A 446 -16.96 -1.51 11.17
N THR A 447 -16.48 -0.31 10.93
CA THR A 447 -16.42 0.37 9.65
C THR A 447 -14.96 0.70 9.34
N PRO A 448 -14.62 1.14 8.12
CA PRO A 448 -13.26 1.58 7.81
C PRO A 448 -12.72 2.64 8.79
N TYR A 449 -13.60 3.50 9.36
CA TYR A 449 -13.21 4.57 10.27
C TYR A 449 -12.93 4.12 11.72
N ASN A 450 -13.46 2.98 12.16
CA ASN A 450 -13.26 2.51 13.55
C ASN A 450 -12.72 1.08 13.64
N LEU A 451 -12.13 0.58 12.55
CA LEU A 451 -11.60 -0.79 12.46
C LEU A 451 -10.57 -1.11 13.55
N SER A 452 -9.82 -0.12 14.05
CA SER A 452 -8.85 -0.31 15.14
C SER A 452 -9.46 -0.85 16.44
N LEU A 453 -10.79 -0.74 16.62
CA LEU A 453 -11.51 -1.33 17.75
C LEU A 453 -11.39 -2.87 17.81
N VAL A 454 -11.07 -3.54 16.69
CA VAL A 454 -10.89 -5.00 16.69
C VAL A 454 -9.55 -5.44 17.26
N ASN A 455 -8.55 -4.56 17.39
CA ASN A 455 -7.19 -4.92 17.83
C ASN A 455 -7.15 -5.77 19.11
N PRO A 456 -7.86 -5.42 20.20
CA PRO A 456 -7.89 -6.25 21.41
C PRO A 456 -8.45 -7.67 21.21
N HIS A 457 -9.21 -7.86 20.12
CA HIS A 457 -9.91 -9.08 19.73
C HIS A 457 -9.20 -9.86 18.62
N VAL A 458 -8.02 -9.43 18.16
CA VAL A 458 -7.25 -10.14 17.12
C VAL A 458 -6.38 -11.23 17.75
N HIS A 459 -6.56 -12.46 17.28
CA HIS A 459 -5.74 -13.63 17.58
C HIS A 459 -4.52 -13.72 16.66
N SER A 460 -4.73 -13.65 15.34
CA SER A 460 -3.68 -13.83 14.33
C SER A 460 -4.09 -13.20 13.00
N LEU A 461 -3.12 -12.79 12.18
CA LEU A 461 -3.36 -12.03 10.95
C LEU A 461 -2.77 -12.70 9.70
N ALA A 462 -3.51 -12.60 8.58
CA ALA A 462 -3.07 -13.02 7.26
C ALA A 462 -3.47 -12.01 6.18
N VAL A 463 -2.71 -12.02 5.09
CA VAL A 463 -3.12 -11.53 3.77
C VAL A 463 -3.69 -12.68 2.96
N TYR A 464 -4.90 -12.50 2.42
CA TYR A 464 -5.58 -13.48 1.56
C TYR A 464 -5.65 -12.96 0.13
N GLN A 465 -5.09 -13.72 -0.81
CA GLN A 465 -5.16 -13.39 -2.23
C GLN A 465 -6.47 -13.89 -2.83
N ALA A 466 -7.18 -13.01 -3.53
CA ALA A 466 -8.33 -13.33 -4.37
C ALA A 466 -8.25 -12.57 -5.70
N GLY A 467 -9.23 -12.83 -6.56
CA GLY A 467 -9.40 -12.21 -7.88
C GLY A 467 -9.56 -13.20 -9.00
#